data_AF-A0A8H6KA89-F1
#
_entry.id   AF-A0A8H6KA89-F1
#
_cell.length_a   1.000
_cell.length_b   1.000
_cell.length_c   1.000
_cell.angle_alpha   90.00
_cell.angle_beta   90.00
_cell.angle_gamma   90.00
#
_symmetry.space_group_name_H-M   'P 1'
#
loop_
_entity.id
_entity.type
_entity.pdbx_description
1 polymer ?
#
loop_
_entity_poly.entity_id
_entity_poly.type
_entity_poly.pdbx_seq_one_letter_code
_entity_poly.pdbx_strand_id
1 'polypeptide(L)'
;MQDTGKGGASAKPPSNSLADADDVKSPLFDLEEQIPVFQPGSQAMAMFVPLEHSLFDPFDAPKTKAEQLKASLENMEKHSAAVQDNIMFIYERERRRILRHAKILEGANGIVETDVGISAQEEEAMMTFVDAPMPSDADYSTRYLSTYTAPNAPPECPPRQAAILWSLYNAGQELDQLAGYGAHAQGILDEYKKALAQELTSVVDKPAQDGNASQP
;
A
#
# COMPACT_ATOMS: atom_id res chain seq x y z
N MET A 1 17.20 80.79 16.47
CA MET A 1 18.68 80.77 16.54
C MET A 1 19.12 79.33 16.64
N GLN A 2 19.95 78.89 15.67
CA GLN A 2 20.86 77.72 15.66
C GLN A 2 20.20 76.35 15.89
N ASP A 3 20.05 75.46 14.91
CA ASP A 3 20.95 74.86 13.92
C ASP A 3 22.20 74.17 14.52
N THR A 4 22.18 72.84 14.44
CA THR A 4 23.28 71.89 14.13
C THR A 4 22.74 70.49 14.52
N GLY A 5 22.83 69.40 13.77
CA GLY A 5 23.52 69.09 12.54
C GLY A 5 23.95 67.62 12.59
N LYS A 6 23.74 66.91 11.47
CA LYS A 6 24.41 65.67 11.01
C LYS A 6 24.11 64.33 11.70
N GLY A 7 23.87 63.34 10.84
CA GLY A 7 24.37 61.98 11.03
C GLY A 7 23.47 60.88 10.49
N GLY A 8 23.38 60.72 9.16
CA GLY A 8 22.82 59.51 8.57
C GLY A 8 23.70 58.30 8.89
N ALA A 9 23.08 57.23 9.38
CA ALA A 9 23.63 55.89 9.37
C ALA A 9 22.48 54.93 9.06
N SER A 10 22.54 54.27 7.90
CA SER A 10 21.68 53.14 7.57
C SER A 10 21.74 52.12 8.70
N ALA A 11 20.60 51.87 9.34
CA ALA A 11 20.45 50.72 10.21
C ALA A 11 20.49 49.46 9.34
N LYS A 12 21.66 48.82 9.27
CA LYS A 12 21.76 47.40 8.92
C LYS A 12 20.96 46.62 9.98
N PRO A 13 20.09 45.67 9.58
CA PRO A 13 19.52 44.74 10.55
C PRO A 13 20.66 43.91 11.16
N PRO A 14 20.60 43.60 12.48
CA PRO A 14 21.60 42.76 13.10
C PRO A 14 21.51 41.34 12.53
N SER A 15 22.55 40.96 11.80
CA SER A 15 22.88 39.57 11.51
C SER A 15 23.44 38.92 12.78
N ASN A 16 22.61 38.17 13.50
CA ASN A 16 23.04 37.14 14.44
C ASN A 16 22.55 35.81 13.85
N SER A 17 23.37 35.17 13.03
CA SER A 17 24.26 34.09 13.44
C SER A 17 23.47 32.85 13.89
N LEU A 18 23.24 31.97 12.91
CA LEU A 18 23.08 30.55 13.14
C LEU A 18 24.29 30.04 13.92
N ALA A 19 24.12 29.83 15.21
CA ALA A 19 24.92 28.91 16.02
C ALA A 19 24.17 28.74 17.35
N ASP A 20 24.08 27.50 17.82
CA ASP A 20 23.52 27.10 19.11
C ASP A 20 22.00 26.86 19.14
N ALA A 21 21.53 25.98 18.25
CA ALA A 21 20.29 25.22 18.44
C ALA A 21 20.55 23.69 18.47
N ASP A 22 21.80 23.28 18.72
CA ASP A 22 22.20 21.88 18.86
C ASP A 22 22.28 21.48 20.35
N ASP A 23 21.18 21.54 21.12
CA ASP A 23 21.15 20.75 22.37
C ASP A 23 19.78 20.53 23.03
N VAL A 24 18.72 20.29 22.24
CA VAL A 24 17.53 19.60 22.76
C VAL A 24 17.17 18.44 21.84
N LYS A 25 18.12 17.50 21.70
CA LYS A 25 17.77 16.15 21.29
C LYS A 25 17.07 15.47 22.45
N SER A 26 15.73 15.53 22.46
CA SER A 26 14.94 14.69 23.35
C SER A 26 15.37 13.22 23.15
N PRO A 27 15.92 12.54 24.17
CA PRO A 27 16.62 11.26 24.02
C PRO A 27 15.68 10.08 23.69
N LEU A 28 14.39 10.33 23.48
CA LEU A 28 13.41 9.32 23.08
C LEU A 28 13.24 9.15 21.56
N PHE A 29 13.63 10.12 20.74
CA PHE A 29 13.32 10.09 19.30
C PHE A 29 14.43 9.52 18.40
N ASP A 30 15.64 9.39 18.95
CA ASP A 30 16.86 9.00 18.19
C ASP A 30 16.98 7.48 17.95
N LEU A 31 16.05 6.64 18.43
CA LEU A 31 16.12 5.17 18.29
C LEU A 31 15.08 4.54 17.35
N GLU A 32 14.13 5.29 16.82
CA GLU A 32 13.14 4.73 15.89
C GLU A 32 13.71 4.70 14.44
N GLU A 33 13.62 3.56 13.78
CA GLU A 33 14.04 3.32 12.38
C GLU A 33 13.41 4.34 11.41
N GLN A 34 14.22 5.15 10.73
CA GLN A 34 13.73 6.18 9.80
C GLN A 34 13.16 5.51 8.55
N ILE A 35 11.82 5.45 8.47
CA ILE A 35 11.10 4.84 7.34
C ILE A 35 10.94 5.92 6.24
N PRO A 36 11.57 5.76 5.06
CA PRO A 36 11.37 6.68 3.94
C PRO A 36 9.93 6.72 3.47
N VAL A 37 9.51 7.86 2.91
CA VAL A 37 8.18 8.04 2.31
C VAL A 37 8.01 7.08 1.14
N PHE A 38 6.85 6.44 1.09
CA PHE A 38 6.47 5.57 -0.01
C PHE A 38 6.27 6.40 -1.30
N GLN A 39 7.09 6.14 -2.32
CA GLN A 39 6.99 6.87 -3.60
C GLN A 39 5.93 6.24 -4.51
N PRO A 40 5.29 7.02 -5.38
CA PRO A 40 4.42 6.47 -6.42
C PRO A 40 5.12 5.37 -7.23
N GLY A 41 4.47 4.23 -7.42
CA GLY A 41 5.05 3.07 -8.11
C GLY A 41 5.86 2.13 -7.22
N SER A 42 6.10 2.49 -5.95
CA SER A 42 6.77 1.58 -5.00
C SER A 42 5.96 0.32 -4.71
N GLN A 43 4.66 0.29 -5.03
CA GLN A 43 3.83 -0.91 -4.95
C GLN A 43 4.33 -2.02 -5.87
N ALA A 44 4.94 -1.66 -7.01
CA ALA A 44 5.47 -2.64 -7.97
C ALA A 44 6.58 -3.49 -7.35
N MET A 45 7.25 -2.99 -6.30
CA MET A 45 8.27 -3.75 -5.58
C MET A 45 7.70 -5.01 -4.91
N ALA A 46 6.41 -5.03 -4.58
CA ALA A 46 5.76 -6.19 -3.98
C ALA A 46 5.77 -7.44 -4.88
N MET A 47 5.84 -7.23 -6.20
CA MET A 47 5.84 -8.31 -7.19
C MET A 47 7.17 -9.07 -7.25
N PHE A 48 8.26 -8.50 -6.72
CA PHE A 48 9.57 -9.13 -6.77
C PHE A 48 9.75 -10.05 -5.57
N VAL A 49 9.45 -11.34 -5.76
CA VAL A 49 9.67 -12.38 -4.77
C VAL A 49 11.12 -12.88 -4.87
N PRO A 50 11.88 -12.95 -3.75
CA PRO A 50 13.21 -13.53 -3.74
C PRO A 50 13.20 -14.98 -4.22
N LEU A 51 14.26 -15.39 -4.93
CA LEU A 51 14.42 -16.77 -5.37
C LEU A 51 14.66 -17.70 -4.16
N GLU A 52 13.88 -18.77 -4.05
CA GLU A 52 14.04 -19.80 -3.00
C GLU A 52 15.21 -20.75 -3.29
N HIS A 53 15.52 -20.93 -4.58
CA HIS A 53 16.54 -21.87 -5.05
C HIS A 53 17.64 -21.14 -5.82
N SER A 54 18.87 -21.62 -5.67
CA SER A 54 20.02 -21.12 -6.41
C SER A 54 19.85 -21.46 -7.89
N LEU A 55 20.13 -20.49 -8.76
CA LEU A 55 20.18 -20.70 -10.21
C LEU A 55 21.35 -21.58 -10.65
N PHE A 56 22.28 -21.89 -9.74
CA PHE A 56 23.48 -22.67 -10.01
C PHE A 56 23.37 -24.13 -9.57
N ASP A 57 22.30 -24.50 -8.86
CA ASP A 57 22.09 -25.88 -8.43
C ASP A 57 21.60 -26.73 -9.62
N PRO A 58 21.99 -28.02 -9.70
CA PRO A 58 21.48 -28.91 -10.74
C PRO A 58 19.95 -28.95 -10.74
N PHE A 59 19.33 -28.62 -11.88
CA PHE A 59 17.88 -28.59 -12.05
C PHE A 59 17.40 -29.84 -12.78
N ASP A 60 16.59 -30.65 -12.11
CA ASP A 60 15.89 -31.78 -12.74
C ASP A 60 14.66 -31.27 -13.48
N ALA A 61 14.80 -31.11 -14.80
CA ALA A 61 13.73 -30.61 -15.64
C ALA A 61 12.55 -31.60 -15.71
N PRO A 62 11.30 -31.10 -15.70
CA PRO A 62 10.10 -31.92 -15.93
C PRO A 62 10.22 -32.66 -17.26
N LYS A 63 9.93 -33.97 -17.27
CA LYS A 63 10.09 -34.81 -18.47
C LYS A 63 8.84 -34.82 -19.32
N THR A 64 7.68 -34.61 -18.70
CA THR A 64 6.39 -34.56 -19.38
C THR A 64 5.78 -33.16 -19.31
N LYS A 65 4.95 -32.83 -20.30
CA LYS A 65 4.19 -31.57 -20.32
C LYS A 65 3.25 -31.46 -19.11
N ALA A 66 2.68 -32.57 -18.66
CA ALA A 66 1.86 -32.62 -17.45
C ALA A 66 2.67 -32.31 -16.17
N GLU A 67 3.89 -32.85 -16.04
CA GLU A 67 4.80 -32.48 -14.95
C GLU A 67 5.21 -31.01 -15.01
N GLN A 68 5.49 -30.48 -16.20
CA GLN A 68 5.83 -29.08 -16.39
C GLN A 68 4.70 -28.14 -15.95
N LEU A 69 3.46 -28.47 -16.32
CA LEU A 69 2.27 -27.70 -15.92
C LEU A 69 2.03 -27.77 -14.41
N LYS A 70 2.22 -28.94 -13.77
CA LYS A 70 2.11 -29.08 -12.32
C LYS A 70 3.17 -28.26 -11.58
N ALA A 71 4.43 -28.33 -12.00
CA ALA A 71 5.51 -27.55 -11.41
C ALA A 71 5.27 -26.03 -11.59
N SER A 72 4.75 -25.63 -12.76
CA SER A 72 4.41 -24.23 -13.01
C SER A 72 3.26 -23.75 -12.12
N LEU A 73 2.22 -24.56 -11.91
CA LEU A 73 1.12 -24.25 -10.99
C LEU A 73 1.61 -24.08 -9.54
N GLU A 74 2.42 -25.02 -9.05
CA GLU A 74 2.98 -24.94 -7.70
C GLU A 74 3.81 -23.66 -7.52
N ASN A 75 4.68 -23.35 -8.49
CA ASN A 75 5.51 -22.14 -8.44
C ASN A 75 4.68 -20.85 -8.48
N MET A 76 3.62 -20.81 -9.29
CA MET A 76 2.72 -19.66 -9.36
C MET A 76 1.92 -19.47 -8.08
N GLU A 77 1.45 -20.55 -7.45
CA GLU A 77 0.72 -20.48 -6.18
C GLU A 77 1.64 -19.95 -5.05
N LYS A 78 2.87 -20.46 -4.95
CA LYS A 78 3.88 -19.95 -4.01
C LYS A 78 4.22 -18.48 -4.25
N HIS A 79 4.50 -18.11 -5.50
CA HIS A 79 4.80 -16.74 -5.86
C HIS A 79 3.63 -15.81 -5.55
N SER A 80 2.39 -16.21 -5.86
CA SER A 80 1.19 -15.42 -5.58
C SER A 80 1.02 -15.15 -4.09
N ALA A 81 1.24 -16.16 -3.24
CA ALA A 81 1.20 -15.98 -1.78
C ALA A 81 2.28 -15.01 -1.30
N ALA A 82 3.53 -15.17 -1.77
CA ALA A 82 4.62 -14.29 -1.39
C ALA A 82 4.41 -12.82 -1.83
N VAL A 83 3.80 -12.59 -3.00
CA VAL A 83 3.44 -11.22 -3.42
C VAL A 83 2.37 -10.63 -2.51
N GLN A 84 1.36 -11.40 -2.10
CA GLN A 84 0.34 -10.93 -1.16
C GLN A 84 0.96 -10.53 0.19
N ASP A 85 1.86 -11.35 0.72
CA ASP A 85 2.60 -11.04 1.95
C ASP A 85 3.45 -9.77 1.80
N ASN A 86 4.11 -9.60 0.64
CA ASN A 86 4.89 -8.40 0.35
C ASN A 86 4.02 -7.14 0.26
N ILE A 87 2.83 -7.24 -0.35
CA ILE A 87 1.86 -6.13 -0.40
C ILE A 87 1.51 -5.72 1.03
N MET A 88 1.07 -6.66 1.87
CA MET A 88 0.73 -6.40 3.27
C MET A 88 1.90 -5.76 4.03
N PHE A 89 3.11 -6.28 3.86
CA PHE A 89 4.30 -5.76 4.51
C PHE A 89 4.58 -4.30 4.15
N ILE A 90 4.44 -3.94 2.87
CA ILE A 90 4.67 -2.58 2.38
C ILE A 90 3.66 -1.61 2.99
N TYR A 91 2.38 -1.96 3.01
CA TYR A 91 1.33 -1.12 3.56
C TYR A 91 1.41 -1.00 5.08
N GLU A 92 1.82 -2.06 5.78
CA GLU A 92 2.08 -2.00 7.23
C GLU A 92 3.29 -1.11 7.56
N ARG A 93 4.34 -1.15 6.74
CA ARG A 93 5.49 -0.25 6.87
C ARG A 93 5.08 1.21 6.68
N GLU A 94 4.21 1.51 5.71
CA GLU A 94 3.70 2.87 5.49
C GLU A 94 2.80 3.33 6.64
N ARG A 95 1.97 2.44 7.20
CA ARG A 95 1.20 2.72 8.43
C ARG A 95 2.11 3.13 9.59
N ARG A 96 3.20 2.39 9.82
CA ARG A 96 4.21 2.73 10.84
C ARG A 96 4.83 4.11 10.59
N ARG A 97 5.13 4.46 9.34
CA ARG A 97 5.64 5.80 8.97
C ARG A 97 4.64 6.90 9.30
N ILE A 98 3.37 6.73 8.93
CA ILE A 98 2.30 7.72 9.18
C ILE A 98 2.18 7.99 10.68
N LEU A 99 2.08 6.94 11.49
CA LEU A 99 1.97 7.07 12.95
C LEU A 99 3.19 7.76 13.56
N ARG A 100 4.39 7.40 13.11
CA ARG A 100 5.63 8.04 13.57
C ARG A 100 5.66 9.53 13.22
N HIS A 101 5.30 9.88 11.99
CA HIS A 101 5.27 11.26 11.54
C HIS A 101 4.34 12.11 12.42
N ALA A 102 3.15 11.60 12.74
CA ALA A 102 2.23 12.29 13.64
C ALA A 102 2.78 12.42 15.08
N LYS A 103 3.42 11.38 15.63
CA LYS A 103 4.08 11.47 16.95
C LYS A 103 5.15 12.57 17.00
N ILE A 104 5.96 12.69 15.95
CA ILE A 104 7.00 13.73 15.86
C ILE A 104 6.35 15.12 15.82
N LEU A 105 5.28 15.30 15.05
CA LEU A 105 4.56 16.56 14.97
C LEU A 105 3.86 16.93 16.29
N GLU A 106 3.23 15.98 16.97
CA GLU A 106 2.66 16.20 18.31
C GLU A 106 3.73 16.54 19.35
N GLY A 107 4.90 15.87 19.30
CA GLY A 107 6.02 16.16 20.19
C GLY A 107 6.61 17.56 19.99
N ALA A 108 6.62 18.06 18.75
CA ALA A 108 7.14 19.38 18.42
C ALA A 108 6.15 20.53 18.68
N ASN A 109 4.86 20.32 18.37
CA ASN A 109 3.84 21.38 18.39
C ASN A 109 2.92 21.33 19.62
N GLY A 110 3.05 20.31 20.46
CA GLY A 110 2.13 20.01 21.54
C GLY A 110 0.93 19.19 21.08
N ILE A 111 0.28 18.52 22.03
CA ILE A 111 -0.92 17.73 21.78
C ILE A 111 -2.09 18.69 21.64
N VAL A 112 -2.73 18.71 20.47
CA VAL A 112 -4.02 19.37 20.28
C VAL A 112 -5.09 18.38 20.72
N GLU A 113 -5.74 18.65 21.86
CA GLU A 113 -6.91 17.88 22.25
C GLU A 113 -8.02 18.11 21.23
N THR A 114 -8.51 17.00 20.68
CA THR A 114 -9.66 17.02 19.78
C THR A 114 -10.89 16.79 20.63
N ASP A 115 -11.93 17.60 20.46
CA ASP A 115 -13.17 17.44 21.20
C ASP A 115 -13.72 16.02 21.01
N VAL A 116 -14.07 15.37 22.12
CA VAL A 116 -14.58 14.00 22.11
C VAL A 116 -16.08 14.04 21.89
N GLY A 117 -16.52 13.79 20.66
CA GLY A 117 -17.94 13.66 20.31
C GLY A 117 -18.27 14.28 18.95
N ILE A 118 -19.49 13.99 18.49
CA ILE A 118 -20.09 14.70 17.35
C ILE A 118 -20.61 16.02 17.91
N SER A 119 -20.21 17.15 17.34
CA SER A 119 -20.79 18.44 17.71
C SER A 119 -22.26 18.48 17.31
N ALA A 120 -23.09 19.27 18.01
CA ALA A 120 -24.51 19.41 17.65
C ALA A 120 -24.71 19.85 16.18
N GLN A 121 -23.76 20.61 15.64
CA GLN A 121 -23.77 21.05 14.24
C GLN A 121 -23.47 19.89 13.26
N GLU A 122 -22.54 19.00 13.61
CA GLU A 122 -22.26 17.81 12.82
C GLU A 122 -23.39 16.78 12.92
N GLU A 123 -24.06 16.68 14.08
CA GLU A 123 -25.24 15.84 14.27
C GLU A 123 -26.40 16.34 13.40
N GLU A 124 -26.65 17.64 13.37
CA GLU A 124 -27.66 18.26 12.51
C GLU A 124 -27.33 18.05 11.02
N ALA A 125 -26.07 18.20 10.63
CA ALA A 125 -25.63 17.92 9.26
C ALA A 125 -25.83 16.45 8.89
N MET A 126 -25.47 15.52 9.79
CA MET A 126 -25.65 14.09 9.58
C MET A 126 -27.14 13.73 9.42
N MET A 127 -28.00 14.25 10.29
CA MET A 127 -29.45 14.04 10.21
C MET A 127 -30.03 14.63 8.92
N THR A 128 -29.54 15.78 8.46
CA THR A 128 -29.94 16.37 7.19
C THR A 128 -29.62 15.46 5.99
N PHE A 129 -28.49 14.75 6.00
CA PHE A 129 -28.16 13.78 4.95
C PHE A 129 -28.98 12.49 5.05
N VAL A 130 -29.33 12.06 6.27
CA VAL A 130 -30.21 10.90 6.49
C VAL A 130 -31.64 11.19 6.00
N ASP A 131 -32.13 12.40 6.26
CA ASP A 131 -33.47 12.83 5.89
C ASP A 131 -33.56 13.31 4.43
N ALA A 132 -32.44 13.41 3.72
CA ALA A 132 -32.41 13.86 2.34
C ALA A 132 -33.16 12.87 1.42
N PRO A 133 -34.08 13.35 0.56
CA PRO A 133 -34.77 12.49 -0.39
C PRO A 133 -33.79 11.89 -1.39
N MET A 134 -34.06 10.64 -1.75
CA MET A 134 -33.25 9.87 -2.70
C MET A 134 -33.10 10.61 -4.03
N PRO A 135 -31.86 10.84 -4.52
CA PRO A 135 -31.63 11.36 -5.87
C PRO A 135 -32.22 10.40 -6.90
N SER A 136 -32.85 10.93 -7.96
CA SER A 136 -33.56 10.13 -8.98
C SER A 136 -32.70 9.07 -9.67
N ASP A 137 -31.38 9.28 -9.65
CA ASP A 137 -30.40 8.51 -10.42
C ASP A 137 -29.51 7.63 -9.51
N ALA A 138 -29.76 7.60 -8.19
CA ALA A 138 -28.97 6.81 -7.26
C ALA A 138 -29.52 5.37 -7.15
N ASP A 139 -28.69 4.35 -7.39
CA ASP A 139 -29.03 2.94 -7.12
C ASP A 139 -28.25 2.43 -5.90
N TYR A 140 -28.95 2.19 -4.79
CA TYR A 140 -28.35 1.66 -3.56
C TYR A 140 -28.20 0.13 -3.53
N SER A 141 -28.59 -0.60 -4.58
CA SER A 141 -28.38 -2.05 -4.67
C SER A 141 -26.90 -2.45 -4.79
N THR A 142 -26.04 -1.49 -5.11
CA THR A 142 -24.59 -1.68 -5.33
C THR A 142 -23.71 -1.26 -4.14
N ARG A 143 -24.27 -1.07 -2.94
CA ARG A 143 -23.54 -0.69 -1.70
C ARG A 143 -22.43 -1.66 -1.24
N TYR A 144 -22.21 -2.76 -1.94
CA TYR A 144 -21.04 -3.63 -1.72
C TYR A 144 -19.75 -3.03 -2.31
N LEU A 145 -19.85 -2.04 -3.20
CA LEU A 145 -18.70 -1.30 -3.71
C LEU A 145 -18.41 -0.13 -2.78
N SER A 146 -17.20 -0.11 -2.23
CA SER A 146 -16.71 1.01 -1.42
C SER A 146 -16.75 2.29 -2.25
N THR A 147 -17.56 3.27 -1.84
CA THR A 147 -17.56 4.62 -2.43
C THR A 147 -16.42 5.49 -1.87
N TYR A 148 -15.44 4.88 -1.20
CA TYR A 148 -14.33 5.60 -0.60
C TYR A 148 -13.41 6.14 -1.68
N THR A 149 -13.51 7.44 -1.94
CA THR A 149 -12.50 8.17 -2.69
C THR A 149 -11.36 8.57 -1.76
N ALA A 150 -10.13 8.45 -2.25
CA ALA A 150 -8.94 9.00 -1.60
C ALA A 150 -9.22 10.42 -1.08
N PRO A 151 -8.96 10.73 0.20
CA PRO A 151 -9.07 12.10 0.67
C PRO A 151 -8.04 12.94 -0.11
N ASN A 152 -8.47 14.10 -0.59
CA ASN A 152 -7.52 15.15 -0.99
C ASN A 152 -6.63 15.48 0.22
N ALA A 153 -5.43 16.03 -0.05
CA ALA A 153 -4.50 16.50 0.97
C ALA A 153 -5.29 17.18 2.11
N PRO A 154 -5.10 16.75 3.36
CA PRO A 154 -6.06 17.04 4.39
C PRO A 154 -6.20 18.57 4.57
N PRO A 155 -7.41 19.08 4.86
CA PRO A 155 -7.55 20.41 5.44
C PRO A 155 -6.66 20.49 6.69
N GLU A 156 -6.20 21.69 7.08
CA GLU A 156 -5.39 21.88 8.30
C GLU A 156 -6.04 21.14 9.49
N CYS A 157 -5.56 19.94 9.79
CA CYS A 157 -6.13 19.08 10.80
C CYS A 157 -5.03 18.69 11.80
N PRO A 158 -5.40 18.46 13.06
CA PRO A 158 -4.44 18.01 14.07
C PRO A 158 -3.67 16.77 13.59
N PRO A 159 -2.37 16.64 13.93
CA PRO A 159 -1.54 15.52 13.46
C PRO A 159 -2.15 14.13 13.72
N ARG A 160 -2.86 13.96 14.84
CA ARG A 160 -3.59 12.72 15.15
C ARG A 160 -4.69 12.39 14.15
N GLN A 161 -5.52 13.37 13.83
CA GLN A 161 -6.62 13.22 12.89
C GLN A 161 -6.08 12.98 11.48
N ALA A 162 -5.03 13.69 11.09
CA ALA A 162 -4.31 13.46 9.85
C ALA A 162 -3.82 12.00 9.77
N ALA A 163 -3.19 11.48 10.82
CA ALA A 163 -2.70 10.10 10.85
C ALA A 163 -3.82 9.07 10.71
N ILE A 164 -4.99 9.29 11.32
CA ILE A 164 -6.14 8.40 11.16
C ILE A 164 -6.61 8.39 9.71
N LEU A 165 -6.81 9.57 9.11
CA LEU A 165 -7.26 9.68 7.72
C LEU A 165 -6.28 9.03 6.74
N TRP A 166 -4.98 9.27 6.91
CA TRP A 166 -3.94 8.66 6.09
C TRP A 166 -3.82 7.15 6.31
N SER A 167 -4.03 6.66 7.53
CA SER A 167 -4.03 5.22 7.81
C SER A 167 -5.23 4.52 7.16
N LEU A 168 -6.41 5.14 7.18
CA LEU A 168 -7.59 4.63 6.49
C LEU A 168 -7.39 4.60 4.98
N TYR A 169 -6.81 5.67 4.42
CA TYR A 169 -6.46 5.71 3.00
C TYR A 169 -5.48 4.59 2.62
N ASN A 170 -4.42 4.42 3.43
CA ASN A 170 -3.43 3.37 3.23
C ASN A 170 -4.05 1.98 3.26
N ALA A 171 -4.95 1.70 4.20
CA ALA A 171 -5.66 0.42 4.28
C ALA A 171 -6.61 0.21 3.08
N GLY A 172 -7.28 1.25 2.59
CA GLY A 172 -8.08 1.17 1.36
C GLY A 172 -7.23 0.80 0.15
N GLN A 173 -6.07 1.44 0.00
CA GLN A 173 -5.13 1.12 -1.08
C GLN A 173 -4.58 -0.31 -0.98
N GLU A 174 -4.29 -0.80 0.23
CA GLU A 174 -3.87 -2.18 0.46
C GLU A 174 -4.91 -3.18 -0.04
N LEU A 175 -6.19 -2.98 0.31
CA LEU A 175 -7.28 -3.84 -0.11
C LEU A 175 -7.46 -3.84 -1.63
N ASP A 176 -7.38 -2.69 -2.27
CA ASP A 176 -7.49 -2.58 -3.73
C ASP A 176 -6.35 -3.33 -4.43
N GLN A 177 -5.11 -3.21 -3.94
CA GLN A 177 -3.97 -3.93 -4.52
C GLN A 177 -4.06 -5.44 -4.29
N LEU A 178 -4.46 -5.89 -3.09
CA LEU A 178 -4.65 -7.31 -2.80
C LEU A 178 -5.76 -7.93 -3.65
N ALA A 179 -6.90 -7.25 -3.79
CA ALA A 179 -8.00 -7.70 -4.62
C ALA A 179 -7.62 -7.73 -6.11
N GLY A 180 -7.00 -6.66 -6.61
CA GLY A 180 -6.55 -6.57 -8.00
C GLY A 180 -5.53 -7.64 -8.36
N TYR A 181 -4.51 -7.82 -7.52
CA TYR A 181 -3.50 -8.86 -7.73
C TYR A 181 -4.09 -10.27 -7.59
N GLY A 182 -4.90 -10.52 -6.57
CA GLY A 182 -5.53 -11.82 -6.35
C GLY A 182 -6.41 -12.25 -7.52
N ALA A 183 -7.22 -11.34 -8.07
CA ALA A 183 -8.03 -11.61 -9.26
C ALA A 183 -7.17 -11.93 -10.49
N HIS A 184 -6.11 -11.17 -10.71
CA HIS A 184 -5.17 -11.40 -11.81
C HIS A 184 -4.44 -12.74 -11.69
N ALA A 185 -3.87 -13.05 -10.52
CA ALA A 185 -3.17 -14.29 -10.25
C ALA A 185 -4.09 -15.50 -10.40
N GLN A 186 -5.32 -15.42 -9.90
CA GLN A 186 -6.31 -16.49 -10.06
C GLN A 186 -6.66 -16.72 -11.54
N GLY A 187 -6.78 -15.67 -12.34
CA GLY A 187 -7.01 -15.78 -13.79
C GLY A 187 -5.93 -16.60 -14.49
N ILE A 188 -4.66 -16.35 -14.18
CA ILE A 188 -3.53 -17.12 -14.73
C ILE A 188 -3.58 -18.58 -14.24
N LEU A 189 -3.81 -18.80 -12.94
CA LEU A 189 -3.91 -20.15 -12.37
C LEU A 189 -5.03 -20.96 -13.03
N ASP A 190 -6.18 -20.35 -13.30
CA ASP A 190 -7.31 -21.01 -13.95
C ASP A 190 -6.99 -21.44 -15.40
N GLU A 191 -6.23 -20.64 -16.15
CA GLU A 191 -5.77 -21.00 -17.49
C GLU A 191 -4.84 -22.21 -17.47
N TYR A 192 -3.89 -22.26 -16.53
CA TYR A 192 -2.99 -23.39 -16.39
C TYR A 192 -3.70 -24.65 -15.86
N LYS A 193 -4.66 -24.50 -14.96
CA LYS A 193 -5.51 -25.61 -14.48
C LYS A 193 -6.33 -26.20 -15.64
N LYS A 194 -6.88 -25.36 -16.52
CA LYS A 194 -7.56 -25.81 -17.75
C LYS A 194 -6.60 -26.54 -18.69
N ALA A 195 -5.40 -26.00 -18.93
CA ALA A 195 -4.41 -26.63 -19.79
C ALA A 195 -3.96 -28.00 -19.24
N LEU A 196 -3.79 -28.13 -17.92
CA LEU A 196 -3.45 -29.40 -17.27
C LEU A 196 -4.57 -30.43 -17.42
N ALA A 197 -5.84 -30.03 -17.25
CA ALA A 197 -6.98 -30.93 -17.43
C ALA A 197 -7.08 -31.45 -18.88
N GLN A 198 -6.80 -30.59 -19.87
CA GLN A 198 -6.74 -30.99 -21.29
C GLN A 198 -5.59 -31.98 -21.56
N GLU A 199 -4.42 -31.74 -20.99
CA GLU A 199 -3.28 -32.65 -21.16
C GLU A 199 -3.57 -34.03 -20.54
N LEU A 200 -4.15 -34.06 -19.33
CA LEU A 200 -4.50 -35.32 -18.66
C LEU A 200 -5.56 -36.12 -19.40
N THR A 201 -6.56 -35.47 -19.99
CA THR A 201 -7.59 -36.15 -20.81
C THR A 201 -7.02 -36.67 -22.13
N SER A 202 -6.18 -35.89 -22.81
CA SER A 202 -5.53 -36.32 -24.06
C SER A 202 -4.53 -37.48 -23.89
N VAL A 203 -3.96 -37.67 -22.69
CA VAL A 203 -3.13 -38.84 -22.36
C VAL A 203 -3.97 -40.10 -22.15
N VAL A 204 -5.20 -39.96 -21.63
CA VAL A 204 -6.14 -41.10 -21.44
C VAL A 204 -6.73 -41.56 -22.78
N ASP A 205 -6.93 -40.65 -23.73
CA ASP A 205 -7.50 -40.93 -25.05
C ASP A 205 -6.48 -41.42 -26.11
N LYS A 206 -5.21 -41.64 -25.75
CA LYS A 206 -4.24 -42.35 -26.60
C LYS A 206 -4.28 -43.86 -26.30
N PRO A 207 -5.05 -44.68 -27.04
CA PRO A 207 -4.98 -46.12 -26.90
C PRO A 207 -3.60 -46.62 -27.36
N ALA A 208 -3.11 -47.65 -26.67
CA ALA A 208 -1.90 -48.39 -27.00
C ALA A 208 -1.90 -48.80 -28.49
N GLN A 209 -1.11 -48.11 -29.30
CA GLN A 209 -0.86 -48.46 -30.71
C GLN A 209 0.52 -49.07 -30.94
N ASP A 210 1.21 -49.50 -29.89
CA ASP A 210 2.47 -50.24 -29.99
C ASP A 210 2.28 -51.67 -29.49
N GLY A 211 1.61 -52.49 -30.31
CA GLY A 211 1.26 -53.84 -29.89
C GLY A 211 0.82 -54.78 -31.01
N ASN A 212 1.30 -54.62 -32.25
CA ASN A 212 1.48 -55.73 -33.20
C ASN A 212 1.97 -55.23 -34.56
N ALA A 213 3.23 -55.48 -34.87
CA ALA A 213 3.66 -55.70 -36.25
C ALA A 213 4.53 -56.96 -36.25
N SER A 214 3.86 -58.09 -36.44
CA SER A 214 4.45 -59.41 -36.63
C SER A 214 5.45 -59.41 -37.79
N GLN A 215 6.54 -60.15 -37.58
CA GLN A 215 7.41 -60.70 -38.62
C GLN A 215 6.58 -61.50 -39.64
N PRO A 216 7.04 -61.56 -40.89
CA PRO A 216 7.76 -62.76 -41.31
C PRO A 216 9.20 -62.52 -41.78
#